data_AF-A0A3N5HZT9-F1
#
_entry.id   AF-A0A3N5HZT9-F1
#
_cell.length_a   1.000
_cell.length_b   1.000
_cell.length_c   1.000
_cell.angle_alpha   90.00
_cell.angle_beta   90.00
_cell.angle_gamma   90.00
#
_symmetry.space_group_name_H-M   'P 1'
#
loop_
_entity.id
_entity.type
_entity.pdbx_description
1 polymer ?
#
loop_
_entity_poly.entity_id
_entity_poly.type
_entity_poly.pdbx_seq_one_letter_code
_entity_poly.pdbx_strand_id
1 'polypeptide(L)'
;MDRAGVRVSVRGCDVSSRDAVAELLSAVGQEMPPLRGIFHLAGVLDDGVLREQSRERFDRVMAAKVMGAWHLHELTADLPLDHFVLFSSAASLLGSPGQGNYAAANAFLDGLAHQRRSEHRPGLSINWGSWAEVGMAARLKDSQGNRWSEAGIGWIDLDRALHTLEELLADDSVQVGVLPVNWGKFFARIPAGAEPAWLSEMARQARAAGGGQQASGPPVLLEKLKEVTPGERLELATNFFRQQAAQVLAMDESQLPDARRPLNELGFDSLTGVEFCNRVARAIGSHLNPTLLFDYPTLESLAGFVVKDLLHLEVGAATVAPTDGVEALNEDAIREQTLDNVESMSDEEIDALVMAQLDRLATDDPSQSLVGPSASSGDVTSQESRR
;
A
#
# COMPACT_ATOMS: atom_id res chain seq x y z
N MET A 1 13.15 -40.27 5.41
CA MET A 1 13.04 -39.67 6.75
C MET A 1 13.66 -40.55 7.83
N ASP A 2 13.71 -41.88 7.67
CA ASP A 2 14.38 -42.81 8.62
C ASP A 2 15.92 -42.71 8.70
N ARG A 3 16.59 -41.92 7.86
CA ARG A 3 18.06 -41.87 7.80
C ARG A 3 18.74 -41.12 8.96
N ALA A 4 17.99 -40.44 9.83
CA ALA A 4 18.52 -39.67 10.96
C ALA A 4 17.95 -40.09 12.33
N GLY A 5 17.19 -41.19 12.41
CA GLY A 5 16.52 -41.59 13.66
C GLY A 5 15.32 -40.70 14.06
N VAL A 6 14.82 -39.87 13.13
CA VAL A 6 13.68 -38.97 13.35
C VAL A 6 12.40 -39.58 12.77
N ARG A 7 11.39 -39.76 13.63
CA ARG A 7 10.04 -40.17 13.22
C ARG A 7 9.18 -38.94 12.95
N VAL A 8 8.75 -38.77 11.70
CA VAL A 8 7.84 -37.70 11.29
C VAL A 8 6.45 -38.30 11.05
N SER A 9 5.41 -37.67 11.60
CA SER A 9 4.01 -38.04 11.40
C SER A 9 3.24 -36.82 10.89
N VAL A 10 2.41 -37.02 9.86
CA VAL A 10 1.52 -35.99 9.33
C VAL A 10 0.09 -36.35 9.72
N ARG A 11 -0.63 -35.39 10.31
CA ARG A 11 -2.00 -35.53 10.80
C ARG A 11 -2.81 -34.32 10.30
N GLY A 12 -4.01 -34.56 9.80
CA GLY A 12 -4.95 -33.48 9.50
C GLY A 12 -5.57 -32.96 10.79
N CYS A 13 -5.50 -31.66 11.03
CA CYS A 13 -6.10 -31.02 12.20
C CYS A 13 -6.44 -29.57 11.84
N ASP A 14 -7.71 -29.20 12.02
CA ASP A 14 -8.11 -27.80 11.98
C ASP A 14 -7.86 -27.19 13.36
N VAL A 15 -6.81 -26.38 13.47
CA VAL A 15 -6.43 -25.73 14.73
C VAL A 15 -7.47 -24.74 15.24
N SER A 16 -8.37 -24.25 14.37
CA SER A 16 -9.48 -23.39 14.77
C SER A 16 -10.60 -24.14 15.49
N SER A 17 -10.57 -25.49 15.51
CA SER A 17 -11.48 -26.32 16.30
C SER A 17 -10.78 -26.83 17.55
N ARG A 18 -11.29 -26.42 18.72
CA ARG A 18 -10.74 -26.84 20.02
C ARG A 18 -10.77 -28.37 20.19
N ASP A 19 -11.85 -29.01 19.75
CA ASP A 19 -12.02 -30.46 19.86
C ASP A 19 -11.04 -31.22 18.96
N ALA A 20 -10.80 -30.73 17.75
CA ALA A 20 -9.83 -31.32 16.83
C ALA A 20 -8.39 -31.21 17.38
N VAL A 21 -8.05 -30.10 18.04
CA VAL A 21 -6.75 -29.94 18.72
C VAL A 21 -6.64 -30.88 19.91
N ALA A 22 -7.70 -31.02 20.72
CA ALA A 22 -7.71 -31.93 21.86
C ALA A 22 -7.55 -33.39 21.43
N GLU A 23 -8.23 -33.82 20.36
CA GLU A 23 -8.09 -35.16 19.78
C GLU A 23 -6.65 -35.40 19.28
N LEU A 24 -6.06 -34.42 18.58
CA LEU A 24 -4.67 -34.50 18.12
C LEU A 24 -3.70 -34.65 19.30
N LEU A 25 -3.81 -33.82 20.33
CA LEU A 25 -2.94 -33.86 21.50
C LEU A 25 -3.06 -35.19 22.26
N SER A 26 -4.28 -35.72 22.38
CA SER A 26 -4.52 -37.04 22.97
C SER A 26 -3.83 -38.16 22.18
N ALA A 27 -3.98 -38.17 20.85
CA ALA A 27 -3.33 -39.15 19.99
C ALA A 27 -1.79 -39.06 20.07
N VAL A 28 -1.23 -37.84 20.06
CA VAL A 28 0.21 -37.62 20.23
C VAL A 28 0.69 -38.16 21.57
N GLY A 29 -0.04 -37.91 22.66
CA GLY A 29 0.32 -38.41 23.99
C GLY A 29 0.28 -39.93 24.13
N GLN A 30 -0.49 -40.63 23.29
CA GLN A 30 -0.58 -42.10 23.28
C GLN A 30 0.47 -42.75 22.38
N GLU A 31 0.84 -42.12 21.26
CA GLU A 31 1.65 -42.74 20.20
C GLU A 31 3.13 -42.32 20.21
N MET A 32 3.46 -41.22 20.88
CA MET A 32 4.76 -40.54 20.79
C MET A 32 5.33 -40.24 22.18
N PRO A 33 6.65 -39.95 22.28
CA PRO A 33 7.23 -39.42 23.52
C PRO A 33 6.53 -38.14 23.98
N PRO A 34 6.68 -37.75 25.27
CA PRO A 34 6.06 -36.54 25.81
C PRO A 34 6.29 -35.32 24.92
N LEU A 35 5.22 -34.56 24.66
CA LEU A 35 5.28 -33.33 23.87
C LEU A 35 6.14 -32.30 24.61
N ARG A 36 7.22 -31.84 23.97
CA ARG A 36 8.13 -30.82 24.53
C ARG A 36 8.13 -29.50 23.75
N GLY A 37 7.63 -29.46 22.53
CA GLY A 37 7.69 -28.27 21.69
C GLY A 37 6.44 -28.10 20.86
N ILE A 38 5.97 -26.86 20.75
CA ILE A 38 4.89 -26.46 19.86
C ILE A 38 5.38 -25.32 18.99
N PHE A 39 5.17 -25.45 17.69
CA PHE A 39 5.49 -24.44 16.69
C PHE A 39 4.20 -24.11 15.94
N HIS A 40 3.60 -22.96 16.24
CA HIS A 40 2.34 -22.53 15.63
C HIS A 40 2.61 -21.68 14.39
N LEU A 41 2.51 -22.32 13.22
CA LEU A 41 2.75 -21.73 11.89
C LEU A 41 1.46 -21.54 11.07
N ALA A 42 0.30 -21.86 11.65
CA ALA A 42 -0.97 -21.76 10.93
C ALA A 42 -1.28 -20.31 10.57
N GLY A 43 -1.80 -20.08 9.37
CA GLY A 43 -2.13 -18.75 8.90
C GLY A 43 -2.80 -18.77 7.54
N VAL A 44 -3.71 -17.83 7.34
CA VAL A 44 -4.40 -17.54 6.08
C VAL A 44 -4.31 -16.03 5.85
N LEU A 45 -4.20 -15.60 4.60
CA LEU A 45 -4.25 -14.19 4.21
C LEU A 45 -5.59 -13.88 3.55
N ASP A 46 -6.10 -12.68 3.79
CA ASP A 46 -7.30 -12.13 3.17
C ASP A 46 -7.17 -10.60 3.09
N ASP A 47 -6.29 -10.16 2.18
CA ASP A 47 -5.83 -8.78 2.09
C ASP A 47 -6.93 -7.85 1.52
N GLY A 48 -7.01 -6.64 2.05
CA GLY A 48 -7.94 -5.59 1.66
C GLY A 48 -7.77 -4.35 2.52
N VAL A 49 -7.92 -3.16 1.96
CA VAL A 49 -7.86 -1.91 2.74
C VAL A 49 -8.92 -1.95 3.84
N LEU A 50 -8.69 -1.24 4.96
CA LEU A 50 -9.54 -1.37 6.15
C LEU A 50 -11.04 -1.10 5.86
N ARG A 51 -11.35 -0.23 4.90
CA ARG A 51 -12.72 0.07 4.47
C ARG A 51 -13.41 -1.09 3.72
N GLU A 52 -12.64 -1.98 3.12
CA GLU A 52 -13.10 -3.17 2.37
C GLU A 52 -13.02 -4.46 3.20
N GLN A 53 -12.56 -4.35 4.44
CA GLN A 53 -12.57 -5.46 5.38
C GLN A 53 -13.99 -5.65 5.94
N SER A 54 -14.36 -6.92 6.12
CA SER A 54 -15.61 -7.31 6.78
C SER A 54 -15.30 -8.17 8.00
N ARG A 55 -16.31 -8.37 8.86
CA ARG A 55 -16.21 -9.26 10.01
C ARG A 55 -15.80 -10.67 9.58
N GLU A 56 -16.39 -11.18 8.51
CA GLU A 56 -16.15 -12.53 8.01
C GLU A 56 -14.69 -12.71 7.53
N ARG A 57 -14.11 -11.67 6.91
CA ARG A 57 -12.70 -11.67 6.47
C ARG A 57 -11.76 -11.64 7.67
N PHE A 58 -12.08 -10.85 8.69
CA PHE A 58 -11.35 -10.85 9.97
C PHE A 58 -11.44 -12.21 10.65
N ASP A 59 -12.64 -12.76 10.83
CA ASP A 59 -12.87 -14.03 11.49
C ASP A 59 -12.10 -15.16 10.81
N ARG A 60 -12.05 -15.17 9.47
CA ARG A 60 -11.27 -16.15 8.69
C ARG A 60 -9.78 -16.09 9.00
N VAL A 61 -9.18 -14.89 8.99
CA VAL A 61 -7.74 -14.72 9.26
C VAL A 61 -7.41 -15.00 10.73
N MET A 62 -8.29 -14.57 11.64
CA MET A 62 -8.14 -14.78 13.08
C MET A 62 -8.30 -16.25 13.48
N ALA A 63 -9.21 -17.00 12.85
CA ALA A 63 -9.50 -18.39 13.22
C ALA A 63 -8.24 -19.28 13.23
N ALA A 64 -7.43 -19.21 12.17
CA ALA A 64 -6.23 -20.04 12.10
C ALA A 64 -5.15 -19.63 13.11
N LYS A 65 -4.87 -18.33 13.23
CA LYS A 65 -3.79 -17.79 14.08
C LYS A 65 -4.22 -17.66 15.54
N VAL A 66 -5.24 -16.87 15.80
CA VAL A 66 -5.69 -16.50 17.15
C VAL A 66 -6.32 -17.68 17.84
N MET A 67 -7.37 -18.27 17.27
CA MET A 67 -8.05 -19.39 17.92
C MET A 67 -7.14 -20.62 17.99
N GLY A 68 -6.39 -20.90 16.93
CA GLY A 68 -5.40 -21.97 16.93
C GLY A 68 -4.36 -21.85 18.03
N ALA A 69 -3.74 -20.67 18.20
CA ALA A 69 -2.78 -20.43 19.27
C ALA A 69 -3.43 -20.46 20.66
N TRP A 70 -4.66 -19.96 20.80
CA TRP A 70 -5.40 -19.98 22.06
C TRP A 70 -5.73 -21.41 22.51
N HIS A 71 -6.26 -22.24 21.60
CA HIS A 71 -6.54 -23.65 21.89
C HIS A 71 -5.29 -24.40 22.33
N LEU A 72 -4.18 -24.21 21.61
CA LEU A 72 -2.89 -24.79 21.99
C LEU A 72 -2.44 -24.28 23.36
N HIS A 73 -2.59 -22.99 23.66
CA HIS A 73 -2.22 -22.41 24.95
C HIS A 73 -3.00 -23.03 26.11
N GLU A 74 -4.32 -23.17 25.98
CA GLU A 74 -5.20 -23.73 27.01
C GLU A 74 -5.00 -25.24 27.17
N LEU A 75 -5.05 -26.00 26.07
CA LEU A 75 -4.99 -27.47 26.10
C LEU A 75 -3.61 -28.00 26.48
N THR A 76 -2.59 -27.14 26.50
CA THR A 76 -1.23 -27.47 26.94
C THR A 76 -0.81 -26.65 28.17
N ALA A 77 -1.79 -26.15 28.96
CA ALA A 77 -1.61 -25.52 30.27
C ALA A 77 -0.58 -26.26 31.14
N ASP A 78 -0.82 -27.54 31.34
CA ASP A 78 -0.14 -28.36 32.34
C ASP A 78 1.00 -29.22 31.74
N LEU A 79 1.34 -29.03 30.46
CA LEU A 79 2.39 -29.79 29.81
C LEU A 79 3.77 -29.15 30.05
N PRO A 80 4.81 -29.93 30.36
CA PRO A 80 6.17 -29.43 30.57
C PRO A 80 6.87 -29.16 29.23
N LEU A 81 6.37 -28.17 28.50
CA LEU A 81 6.97 -27.74 27.24
C LEU A 81 8.33 -27.07 27.51
N ASP A 82 9.28 -27.31 26.62
CA ASP A 82 10.52 -26.54 26.48
C ASP A 82 10.30 -25.33 25.57
N HIS A 83 9.46 -25.49 24.54
CA HIS A 83 9.23 -24.45 23.54
C HIS A 83 7.74 -24.29 23.20
N PHE A 84 7.31 -23.03 23.11
CA PHE A 84 6.02 -22.64 22.54
C PHE A 84 6.26 -21.45 21.62
N VAL A 85 6.51 -21.74 20.34
CA VAL A 85 6.95 -20.78 19.34
C VAL A 85 5.78 -20.36 18.47
N LEU A 86 5.53 -19.07 18.40
CA LEU A 86 4.49 -18.44 17.61
C LEU A 86 5.12 -17.76 16.40
N PHE A 87 4.78 -18.22 15.19
CA PHE A 87 5.28 -17.61 13.96
C PHE A 87 4.40 -16.42 13.63
N SER A 88 4.79 -15.27 14.19
CA SER A 88 4.19 -13.97 13.94
C SER A 88 4.79 -13.34 12.67
N SER A 89 4.46 -12.08 12.40
CA SER A 89 4.87 -11.35 11.21
C SER A 89 5.40 -9.98 11.57
N ALA A 90 6.37 -9.47 10.80
CA ALA A 90 6.78 -8.07 10.87
C ALA A 90 5.62 -7.08 10.61
N ALA A 91 4.53 -7.54 9.98
CA ALA A 91 3.31 -6.75 9.80
C ALA A 91 2.64 -6.31 11.12
N SER A 92 2.81 -7.03 12.24
CA SER A 92 2.31 -6.56 13.54
C SER A 92 3.19 -5.46 14.16
N LEU A 93 4.45 -5.34 13.71
CA LEU A 93 5.39 -4.33 14.18
C LEU A 93 5.34 -3.05 13.33
N LEU A 94 5.45 -3.21 12.01
CA LEU A 94 5.60 -2.10 11.06
C LEU A 94 4.28 -1.73 10.36
N GLY A 95 3.24 -2.55 10.53
CA GLY A 95 2.06 -2.50 9.67
C GLY A 95 2.34 -3.06 8.28
N SER A 96 1.27 -3.33 7.54
CA SER A 96 1.35 -3.65 6.11
C SER A 96 0.06 -3.17 5.44
N PRO A 97 0.14 -2.33 4.38
CA PRO A 97 -1.04 -1.84 3.69
C PRO A 97 -1.96 -2.97 3.23
N GLY A 98 -3.25 -2.86 3.52
CA GLY A 98 -4.23 -3.90 3.19
C GLY A 98 -4.23 -5.13 4.09
N GLN A 99 -3.37 -5.20 5.12
CA GLN A 99 -3.25 -6.39 5.97
C GLN A 99 -3.64 -6.11 7.43
N GLY A 100 -4.65 -5.27 7.66
CA GLY A 100 -5.08 -4.90 9.02
C GLY A 100 -5.54 -6.09 9.86
N ASN A 101 -6.27 -7.03 9.26
CA ASN A 101 -6.69 -8.28 9.89
C ASN A 101 -5.51 -9.18 10.26
N TYR A 102 -4.56 -9.35 9.35
CA TYR A 102 -3.36 -10.16 9.55
C TYR A 102 -2.41 -9.53 10.58
N ALA A 103 -2.20 -8.21 10.53
CA ALA A 103 -1.40 -7.49 11.52
C ALA A 103 -1.99 -7.67 12.93
N ALA A 104 -3.32 -7.53 13.08
CA ALA A 104 -4.00 -7.74 14.35
C ALA A 104 -3.90 -9.20 14.84
N ALA A 105 -4.06 -10.19 13.95
CA ALA A 105 -3.91 -11.60 14.30
C ALA A 105 -2.50 -11.94 14.81
N ASN A 106 -1.46 -11.35 14.20
CA ASN A 106 -0.07 -11.53 14.62
C ASN A 106 0.25 -10.76 15.91
N ALA A 107 -0.32 -9.57 16.11
CA ALA A 107 -0.20 -8.83 17.37
C ALA A 107 -0.81 -9.61 18.56
N PHE A 108 -1.89 -10.37 18.33
CA PHE A 108 -2.42 -11.29 19.34
C PHE A 108 -1.39 -12.37 19.71
N LEU A 109 -0.71 -12.97 18.73
CA LEU A 109 0.34 -13.97 19.00
C LEU A 109 1.48 -13.36 19.82
N ASP A 110 1.88 -12.13 19.49
CA ASP A 110 2.90 -11.39 20.23
C ASP A 110 2.48 -11.23 21.70
N GLY A 111 1.25 -10.76 21.94
CA GLY A 111 0.68 -10.64 23.29
C GLY A 111 0.59 -11.98 24.03
N LEU A 112 0.21 -13.06 23.34
CA LEU A 112 0.11 -14.39 23.93
C LEU A 112 1.48 -14.93 24.39
N ALA A 113 2.57 -14.65 23.66
CA ALA A 113 3.92 -15.01 24.09
C ALA A 113 4.28 -14.31 25.43
N HIS A 114 4.00 -13.00 25.53
CA HIS A 114 4.19 -12.24 26.77
C HIS A 114 3.32 -12.75 27.91
N GLN A 115 2.05 -13.08 27.65
CA GLN A 115 1.15 -13.67 28.64
C GLN A 115 1.74 -14.96 29.21
N ARG A 116 2.15 -15.89 28.35
CA ARG A 116 2.74 -17.17 28.76
C ARG A 116 4.00 -16.97 29.60
N ARG A 117 4.86 -16.03 29.20
CA ARG A 117 6.08 -15.72 29.97
C ARG A 117 5.77 -15.11 31.34
N SER A 118 4.72 -14.30 31.47
CA SER A 118 4.27 -13.80 32.78
C SER A 118 3.73 -14.92 33.69
N GLU A 119 3.23 -16.01 33.11
CA GLU A 119 2.83 -17.25 33.79
C GLU A 119 4.00 -18.24 34.01
N HIS A 120 5.24 -17.85 33.74
CA HIS A 120 6.43 -18.71 33.82
C HIS A 120 6.37 -19.94 32.88
N ARG A 121 5.64 -19.82 31.77
CA ARG A 121 5.54 -20.84 30.73
C ARG A 121 6.37 -20.42 29.51
N PRO A 122 6.94 -21.37 28.74
CA PRO A 122 7.65 -21.01 27.51
C PRO A 122 6.72 -20.25 26.56
N GLY A 123 7.26 -19.23 25.91
CA GLY A 123 6.56 -18.41 24.94
C GLY A 123 7.56 -17.56 24.17
N LEU A 124 7.64 -17.78 22.86
CA LEU A 124 8.48 -17.02 21.94
C LEU A 124 7.64 -16.62 20.74
N SER A 125 7.47 -15.32 20.50
CA SER A 125 6.91 -14.82 19.24
C SER A 125 8.04 -14.36 18.31
N ILE A 126 8.03 -14.84 17.07
CA ILE A 126 8.99 -14.42 16.06
C ILE A 126 8.26 -13.65 14.97
N ASN A 127 8.50 -12.34 14.89
CA ASN A 127 7.92 -11.47 13.86
C ASN A 127 8.74 -11.59 12.57
N TRP A 128 8.43 -12.59 11.76
CA TRP A 128 9.16 -12.86 10.53
C TRP A 128 8.89 -11.80 9.45
N GLY A 129 9.96 -11.38 8.76
CA GLY A 129 9.89 -10.73 7.45
C GLY A 129 9.57 -11.72 6.32
N SER A 130 9.63 -11.27 5.08
CA SER A 130 9.28 -12.09 3.92
C SER A 130 10.32 -13.17 3.62
N TRP A 131 9.90 -14.44 3.55
CA TRP A 131 10.77 -15.57 3.19
C TRP A 131 10.88 -15.69 1.67
N ALA A 132 12.11 -15.84 1.15
CA ALA A 132 12.40 -15.78 -0.28
C ALA A 132 11.82 -16.96 -1.08
N GLU A 133 11.79 -18.16 -0.50
CA GLU A 133 11.60 -19.41 -1.27
C GLU A 133 10.35 -20.19 -0.89
N VAL A 134 9.78 -19.94 0.30
CA VAL A 134 8.71 -20.75 0.90
C VAL A 134 7.72 -19.86 1.64
N GLY A 135 6.46 -20.31 1.74
CA GLY A 135 5.44 -19.67 2.55
C GLY A 135 4.57 -18.66 1.78
N MET A 136 3.76 -17.90 2.52
CA MET A 136 2.74 -17.00 1.95
C MET A 136 3.36 -15.87 1.10
N ALA A 137 4.59 -15.45 1.42
CA ALA A 137 5.30 -14.38 0.71
C ALA A 137 5.90 -14.81 -0.64
N ALA A 138 6.19 -16.10 -0.85
CA ALA A 138 6.74 -16.60 -2.11
C ALA A 138 5.75 -16.45 -3.28
N ARG A 139 4.43 -16.43 -2.99
CA ARG A 139 3.37 -16.17 -4.00
C ARG A 139 3.29 -14.71 -4.44
N LEU A 140 3.95 -13.78 -3.75
CA LEU A 140 3.92 -12.34 -4.01
C LEU A 140 5.11 -11.83 -4.85
N LYS A 141 6.07 -12.71 -5.19
CA LYS A 141 7.29 -12.35 -5.94
C LYS A 141 6.98 -11.79 -7.35
N ASP A 142 5.87 -12.18 -7.97
CA ASP A 142 5.60 -11.85 -9.36
C ASP A 142 4.97 -10.45 -9.57
N SER A 143 4.49 -9.76 -8.53
CA SER A 143 3.88 -8.42 -8.66
C SER A 143 4.22 -7.41 -7.57
N GLN A 144 4.64 -7.84 -6.36
CA GLN A 144 4.88 -6.95 -5.21
C GLN A 144 6.33 -6.98 -4.69
N GLY A 145 7.19 -7.86 -5.23
CA GLY A 145 8.55 -8.06 -4.72
C GLY A 145 9.50 -6.86 -4.90
N ASN A 146 9.26 -6.03 -5.92
CA ASN A 146 10.05 -4.83 -6.17
C ASN A 146 9.78 -3.74 -5.11
N ARG A 147 8.51 -3.54 -4.71
CA ARG A 147 8.12 -2.46 -3.79
C ARG A 147 8.76 -2.58 -2.41
N TRP A 148 8.82 -3.78 -1.83
CA TRP A 148 9.42 -3.98 -0.51
C TRP A 148 10.95 -3.87 -0.51
N SER A 149 11.60 -4.35 -1.57
CA SER A 149 13.04 -4.26 -1.76
C SER A 149 13.48 -2.80 -2.01
N GLU A 150 12.71 -2.06 -2.80
CA GLU A 150 12.82 -0.59 -2.92
C GLU A 150 12.52 0.09 -1.58
N ALA A 151 11.59 -0.50 -0.81
CA ALA A 151 11.31 -0.13 0.56
C ALA A 151 12.42 -0.59 1.56
N GLY A 152 13.58 -1.05 1.09
CA GLY A 152 14.72 -1.38 1.96
C GLY A 152 14.45 -2.54 2.92
N ILE A 153 13.35 -3.28 2.74
CA ILE A 153 13.04 -4.51 3.45
C ILE A 153 13.38 -5.67 2.51
N GLY A 154 14.38 -6.44 2.90
CA GLY A 154 14.89 -7.58 2.14
C GLY A 154 14.13 -8.87 2.41
N TRP A 155 14.52 -9.90 1.67
CA TRP A 155 14.00 -11.25 1.81
C TRP A 155 14.92 -12.11 2.68
N ILE A 156 14.33 -13.03 3.44
CA ILE A 156 15.05 -13.99 4.27
C ILE A 156 15.19 -15.30 3.50
N ASP A 157 16.42 -15.73 3.28
CA ASP A 157 16.73 -17.04 2.70
C ASP A 157 16.40 -18.16 3.70
N LEU A 158 16.00 -19.32 3.21
CA LEU A 158 15.54 -20.43 4.07
C LEU A 158 16.61 -20.85 5.09
N ASP A 159 17.85 -21.04 4.64
CA ASP A 159 18.96 -21.45 5.52
C ASP A 159 19.22 -20.41 6.61
N ARG A 160 19.11 -19.12 6.28
CA ARG A 160 19.26 -18.03 7.27
C ARG A 160 18.10 -18.01 8.25
N ALA A 161 16.87 -18.26 7.78
CA ALA A 161 15.69 -18.33 8.64
C ALA A 161 15.80 -19.49 9.63
N LEU A 162 16.20 -20.68 9.17
CA LEU A 162 16.39 -21.85 10.03
C LEU A 162 17.53 -21.65 11.03
N HIS A 163 18.66 -21.08 10.60
CA HIS A 163 19.76 -20.77 11.50
C HIS A 163 19.35 -19.74 12.58
N THR A 164 18.62 -18.69 12.19
CA THR A 164 18.11 -17.69 13.15
C THR A 164 17.10 -18.33 14.11
N LEU A 165 16.26 -19.25 13.63
CA LEU A 165 15.34 -19.99 14.50
C LEU A 165 16.10 -20.82 15.54
N GLU A 166 17.18 -21.52 15.15
CA GLU A 166 18.02 -22.27 16.09
C GLU A 166 18.64 -21.36 17.17
N GLU A 167 19.15 -20.19 16.78
CA GLU A 167 19.67 -19.20 17.74
C GLU A 167 18.60 -18.71 18.71
N LEU A 168 17.40 -18.38 18.19
CA LEU A 168 16.29 -17.89 18.99
C LEU A 168 15.70 -18.95 19.94
N LEU A 169 15.80 -20.23 19.60
CA LEU A 169 15.39 -21.31 20.50
C LEU A 169 16.33 -21.46 21.71
N ALA A 170 17.57 -20.99 21.60
CA ALA A 170 18.56 -21.01 22.68
C ALA A 170 18.58 -19.71 23.51
N ASP A 171 17.92 -18.65 23.02
CA ASP A 171 17.84 -17.35 23.67
C ASP A 171 16.61 -17.23 24.59
N ASP A 172 16.65 -16.33 25.58
CA ASP A 172 15.53 -16.12 26.54
C ASP A 172 14.58 -14.97 26.12
N SER A 173 14.70 -14.47 24.89
CA SER A 173 13.80 -13.45 24.36
C SER A 173 12.36 -13.94 24.26
N VAL A 174 11.42 -13.06 24.60
CA VAL A 174 9.97 -13.32 24.48
C VAL A 174 9.45 -13.02 23.09
N GLN A 175 10.01 -12.00 22.44
CA GLN A 175 9.57 -11.53 21.14
C GLN A 175 10.75 -10.96 20.36
N VAL A 176 10.95 -11.43 19.12
CA VAL A 176 12.03 -10.95 18.25
C VAL A 176 11.53 -10.72 16.83
N GLY A 177 11.84 -9.54 16.28
CA GLY A 177 11.65 -9.25 14.87
C GLY A 177 12.84 -9.73 14.03
N VAL A 178 12.57 -10.57 13.05
CA VAL A 178 13.60 -11.09 12.12
C VAL A 178 13.27 -10.60 10.73
N LEU A 179 13.93 -9.52 10.31
CA LEU A 179 13.77 -8.93 8.99
C LEU A 179 15.11 -8.32 8.52
N PRO A 180 15.56 -8.58 7.28
CA PRO A 180 16.70 -7.90 6.70
C PRO A 180 16.27 -6.48 6.34
N VAL A 181 16.88 -5.47 6.97
CA VAL A 181 16.52 -4.07 6.70
C VAL A 181 17.75 -3.27 6.34
N ASN A 182 17.68 -2.59 5.20
CA ASN A 182 18.56 -1.47 4.90
C ASN A 182 17.96 -0.22 5.54
N TRP A 183 18.38 0.09 6.76
CA TRP A 183 17.84 1.20 7.54
C TRP A 183 18.01 2.56 6.85
N GLY A 184 19.09 2.76 6.10
CA GLY A 184 19.29 3.98 5.31
C GLY A 184 18.20 4.18 4.27
N LYS A 185 17.93 3.15 3.45
CA LYS A 185 16.81 3.17 2.48
C LYS A 185 15.46 3.28 3.19
N PHE A 186 15.26 2.52 4.28
CA PHE A 186 14.01 2.48 5.03
C PHE A 186 13.62 3.86 5.58
N PHE A 187 14.53 4.53 6.29
CA PHE A 187 14.24 5.85 6.85
C PHE A 187 14.35 7.00 5.84
N ALA A 188 15.01 6.81 4.68
CA ALA A 188 15.06 7.84 3.64
C ALA A 188 13.68 8.20 3.05
N ARG A 189 12.68 7.30 3.16
CA ARG A 189 11.31 7.60 2.72
C ARG A 189 10.41 8.15 3.81
N ILE A 190 10.85 8.10 5.06
CA ILE A 190 10.08 8.57 6.21
C ILE A 190 10.59 9.97 6.57
N PRO A 191 9.74 11.01 6.47
CA PRO A 191 10.12 12.36 6.88
C PRO A 191 10.70 12.37 8.30
N ALA A 192 11.71 13.21 8.54
CA ALA A 192 12.31 13.32 9.86
C ALA A 192 11.25 13.73 10.90
N GLY A 193 11.11 12.93 11.96
CA GLY A 193 10.12 13.15 13.00
C GLY A 193 8.75 12.50 12.72
N ALA A 194 8.56 11.90 11.55
CA ALA A 194 7.37 11.11 11.22
C ALA A 194 7.55 9.61 11.47
N GLU A 195 8.76 9.16 11.83
CA GLU A 195 9.00 7.77 12.23
C GLU A 195 8.29 7.42 13.56
N PRO A 196 7.92 6.14 13.77
CA PRO A 196 7.43 5.70 15.06
C PRO A 196 8.45 5.97 16.17
N ALA A 197 7.98 6.45 17.33
CA ALA A 197 8.85 6.85 18.44
C ALA A 197 9.82 5.74 18.89
N TRP A 198 9.37 4.49 18.85
CA TRP A 198 10.18 3.31 19.20
C TRP A 198 11.30 3.00 18.18
N LEU A 199 11.25 3.60 16.98
CA LEU A 199 12.30 3.53 15.95
C LEU A 199 13.15 4.79 15.88
N SER A 200 12.89 5.82 16.69
CA SER A 200 13.55 7.13 16.60
C SER A 200 15.08 7.05 16.70
N GLU A 201 15.60 6.24 17.63
CA GLU A 201 17.04 6.05 17.80
C GLU A 201 17.67 5.37 16.58
N MET A 202 16.99 4.37 16.02
CA MET A 202 17.44 3.67 14.81
C MET A 202 17.39 4.59 13.59
N ALA A 203 16.37 5.44 13.49
CA ALA A 203 16.26 6.46 12.45
C ALA A 203 17.38 7.50 12.55
N ARG A 204 17.70 7.95 13.77
CA ARG A 204 18.81 8.86 14.04
C ARG A 204 20.15 8.24 13.61
N GLN A 205 20.41 6.99 14.02
CA GLN A 205 21.61 6.27 13.64
C GLN A 205 21.73 6.05 12.13
N ALA A 206 20.64 5.63 11.47
CA ALA A 206 20.62 5.39 10.03
C ALA A 206 20.87 6.68 9.23
N ARG A 207 20.26 7.80 9.66
CA ARG A 207 20.48 9.12 9.03
C ARG A 207 21.90 9.64 9.28
N ALA A 208 22.46 9.43 10.47
CA ALA A 208 23.84 9.80 10.79
C ALA A 208 24.85 8.96 10.00
N ALA A 209 24.64 7.64 9.88
CA ALA A 209 25.46 6.75 9.08
C ALA A 209 25.33 7.02 7.58
N GLY A 210 24.17 7.52 7.13
CA GLY A 210 23.93 8.02 5.78
C GLY A 210 24.55 9.39 5.48
N GLY A 211 25.27 10.00 6.42
CA GLY A 211 25.89 11.33 6.33
C GLY A 211 26.96 11.53 5.25
N GLY A 212 27.16 10.58 4.33
CA GLY A 212 27.98 10.71 3.12
C GLY A 212 27.27 10.32 1.82
N GLN A 213 26.09 9.70 1.89
CA GLN A 213 25.24 9.39 0.75
C GLN A 213 23.80 9.78 1.09
N GLN A 214 23.64 11.09 1.22
CA GLN A 214 22.42 11.71 0.77
C GLN A 214 22.08 11.14 -0.63
N ALA A 215 20.94 10.45 -0.74
CA ALA A 215 20.17 10.48 -1.97
C ALA A 215 19.62 11.90 -2.24
N SER A 216 20.11 12.92 -1.53
CA SER A 216 20.39 14.23 -2.09
C SER A 216 21.61 14.14 -3.01
N GLY A 217 21.41 13.55 -4.19
CA GLY A 217 21.84 14.33 -5.34
C GLY A 217 21.11 15.68 -5.23
N PRO A 218 21.72 16.81 -5.61
CA PRO A 218 20.99 18.07 -5.65
C PRO A 218 19.65 17.89 -6.38
N PRO A 219 18.60 18.68 -6.07
CA PRO A 219 17.25 18.48 -6.61
C PRO A 219 17.31 18.29 -8.13
N VAL A 220 17.18 17.02 -8.55
CA VAL A 220 17.58 16.56 -9.90
C VAL A 220 16.81 17.30 -10.97
N LEU A 221 15.57 17.70 -10.66
CA LEU A 221 14.76 18.48 -11.56
C LEU A 221 15.13 19.96 -11.51
N LEU A 222 15.34 20.55 -10.33
CA LEU A 222 15.68 21.97 -10.20
C LEU A 222 17.01 22.32 -10.87
N GLU A 223 18.03 21.48 -10.75
CA GLU A 223 19.32 21.71 -11.43
C GLU A 223 19.17 21.59 -12.95
N LYS A 224 18.52 20.53 -13.44
CA LYS A 224 18.25 20.37 -14.86
C LYS A 224 17.45 21.52 -15.44
N LEU A 225 16.45 22.02 -14.72
CA LEU A 225 15.66 23.18 -15.13
C LEU A 225 16.48 24.47 -15.20
N LYS A 226 17.52 24.62 -14.36
CA LYS A 226 18.45 25.77 -14.43
C LYS A 226 19.43 25.66 -15.59
N GLU A 227 19.78 24.45 -16.02
CA GLU A 227 20.71 24.18 -17.12
C GLU A 227 20.08 24.30 -18.51
N VAL A 228 18.77 24.07 -18.64
CA VAL A 228 18.06 24.17 -19.93
C VAL A 228 17.54 25.58 -20.21
N THR A 229 17.28 25.86 -21.49
CA THR A 229 16.75 27.15 -21.92
C THR A 229 15.32 27.37 -21.41
N PRO A 230 14.85 28.62 -21.24
CA PRO A 230 13.48 28.90 -20.82
C PRO A 230 12.41 28.16 -21.64
N GLY A 231 12.61 27.96 -22.95
CA GLY A 231 11.65 27.25 -23.81
C GLY A 231 11.55 25.75 -23.55
N GLU A 232 12.58 25.12 -22.98
CA GLU A 232 12.65 23.67 -22.75
C GLU A 232 12.20 23.26 -21.34
N ARG A 233 12.10 24.23 -20.41
CA ARG A 233 11.80 23.98 -18.99
C ARG A 233 10.46 23.32 -18.75
N LEU A 234 9.42 23.78 -19.45
CA LEU A 234 8.05 23.28 -19.24
C LEU A 234 7.90 21.84 -19.76
N GLU A 235 8.49 21.54 -20.92
CA GLU A 235 8.48 20.19 -21.48
C GLU A 235 9.26 19.22 -20.59
N LEU A 236 10.44 19.62 -20.12
CA LEU A 236 11.26 18.82 -19.22
C LEU A 236 10.55 18.54 -17.88
N ALA A 237 9.91 19.55 -17.29
CA ALA A 237 9.13 19.38 -16.07
C ALA A 237 7.92 18.47 -16.28
N THR A 238 7.18 18.65 -17.38
CA THR A 238 6.00 17.82 -17.72
C THR A 238 6.39 16.36 -17.91
N ASN A 239 7.47 16.09 -18.63
CA ASN A 239 7.98 14.72 -18.82
C ASN A 239 8.43 14.08 -17.51
N PHE A 240 9.11 14.83 -16.64
CA PHE A 240 9.44 14.35 -15.30
C PHE A 240 8.17 13.99 -14.51
N PHE A 241 7.14 14.83 -14.56
CA PHE A 241 5.89 14.61 -13.83
C PHE A 241 5.15 13.39 -14.38
N ARG A 242 5.15 13.17 -15.70
CA ARG A 242 4.64 11.94 -16.34
C ARG A 242 5.35 10.68 -15.82
N GLN A 243 6.68 10.71 -15.69
CA GLN A 243 7.45 9.59 -15.15
C GLN A 243 7.12 9.32 -13.68
N GLN A 244 6.95 10.38 -12.87
CA GLN A 244 6.55 10.21 -11.47
C GLN A 244 5.12 9.64 -11.36
N ALA A 245 4.19 10.10 -12.22
CA ALA A 245 2.82 9.60 -12.27
C ALA A 245 2.77 8.12 -12.69
N ALA A 246 3.52 7.73 -13.72
CA ALA A 246 3.63 6.33 -14.17
C ALA A 246 4.07 5.40 -13.04
N GLN A 247 5.07 5.82 -12.28
CA GLN A 247 5.60 5.04 -11.16
C GLN A 247 4.60 4.90 -10.01
N VAL A 248 3.87 5.98 -9.66
CA VAL A 248 2.84 5.95 -8.60
C VAL A 248 1.66 5.07 -9.00
N LEU A 249 1.22 5.16 -10.26
CA LEU A 249 0.12 4.36 -10.80
C LEU A 249 0.52 2.93 -11.18
N ALA A 250 1.81 2.58 -11.08
CA ALA A 250 2.38 1.31 -11.53
C ALA A 250 2.03 0.97 -12.99
N MET A 251 2.05 1.98 -13.85
CA MET A 251 1.82 1.87 -15.29
C MET A 251 3.13 2.07 -16.05
N ASP A 252 3.24 1.50 -17.24
CA ASP A 252 4.31 1.84 -18.16
C ASP A 252 4.13 3.29 -18.66
N GLU A 253 5.22 4.03 -18.83
CA GLU A 253 5.17 5.42 -19.32
C GLU A 253 4.52 5.52 -20.71
N SER A 254 4.69 4.49 -21.55
CA SER A 254 4.07 4.44 -22.89
C SER A 254 2.55 4.24 -22.83
N GLN A 255 2.02 3.83 -21.69
CA GLN A 255 0.60 3.60 -21.45
C GLN A 255 -0.06 4.76 -20.72
N LEU A 256 0.71 5.76 -20.29
CA LEU A 256 0.18 6.91 -19.57
C LEU A 256 -0.58 7.83 -20.54
N PRO A 257 -1.87 8.13 -20.26
CA PRO A 257 -2.65 9.05 -21.10
C PRO A 257 -2.03 10.46 -21.19
N ASP A 258 -2.60 11.31 -22.05
CA ASP A 258 -2.12 12.67 -22.27
C ASP A 258 -2.00 13.45 -20.95
N ALA A 259 -0.91 14.22 -20.80
CA ALA A 259 -0.63 15.03 -19.62
C ALA A 259 -1.64 16.18 -19.40
N ARG A 260 -2.47 16.45 -20.41
CA ARG A 260 -3.64 17.35 -20.37
C ARG A 260 -4.89 16.74 -19.77
N ARG A 261 -4.93 15.42 -19.58
CA ARG A 261 -6.10 14.79 -18.97
C ARG A 261 -6.14 15.08 -17.48
N PRO A 262 -7.36 15.21 -16.92
CA PRO A 262 -7.56 15.30 -15.48
C PRO A 262 -6.89 14.15 -14.72
N LEU A 263 -6.25 14.45 -13.59
CA LEU A 263 -5.53 13.47 -12.76
C LEU A 263 -6.46 12.36 -12.23
N ASN A 264 -7.72 12.66 -11.91
CA ASN A 264 -8.71 11.66 -11.50
C ASN A 264 -9.00 10.62 -12.60
N GLU A 265 -9.03 11.03 -13.87
CA GLU A 265 -9.18 10.12 -15.02
C GLU A 265 -7.92 9.29 -15.29
N LEU A 266 -6.75 9.75 -14.80
CA LEU A 266 -5.49 9.00 -14.82
C LEU A 266 -5.44 7.94 -13.72
N GLY A 267 -6.44 7.89 -12.82
CA GLY A 267 -6.48 6.95 -11.70
C GLY A 267 -5.88 7.49 -10.40
N PHE A 268 -5.66 8.82 -10.30
CA PHE A 268 -5.27 9.43 -9.03
C PHE A 268 -6.45 9.45 -8.06
N ASP A 269 -6.17 8.98 -6.85
CA ASP A 269 -6.99 9.13 -5.65
C ASP A 269 -6.27 9.99 -4.59
N SER A 270 -6.87 10.13 -3.40
CA SER A 270 -6.31 10.94 -2.31
C SER A 270 -4.97 10.42 -1.78
N LEU A 271 -4.66 9.12 -1.91
CA LEU A 271 -3.42 8.54 -1.39
C LEU A 271 -2.28 8.66 -2.42
N THR A 272 -2.56 8.25 -3.66
CA THR A 272 -1.63 8.37 -4.80
C THR A 272 -1.29 9.82 -5.11
N GLY A 273 -2.23 10.75 -4.96
CA GLY A 273 -1.96 12.18 -5.08
C GLY A 273 -0.96 12.70 -4.05
N VAL A 274 -1.08 12.28 -2.79
CA VAL A 274 -0.12 12.64 -1.73
C VAL A 274 1.26 12.03 -2.00
N GLU A 275 1.31 10.77 -2.43
CA GLU A 275 2.57 10.11 -2.80
C GLU A 275 3.28 10.82 -3.96
N PHE A 276 2.52 11.17 -5.01
CA PHE A 276 3.02 11.91 -6.15
C PHE A 276 3.56 13.29 -5.75
N CYS A 277 2.81 14.07 -4.96
CA CYS A 277 3.27 15.39 -4.49
C CYS A 277 4.56 15.27 -3.66
N ASN A 278 4.68 14.26 -2.81
CA ASN A 278 5.89 14.02 -2.03
C ASN A 278 7.10 13.68 -2.90
N ARG A 279 6.91 12.91 -3.98
CA ARG A 279 7.96 12.59 -4.96
C ARG A 279 8.42 13.82 -5.73
N VAL A 280 7.48 14.62 -6.22
CA VAL A 280 7.76 15.88 -6.93
C VAL A 280 8.47 16.88 -6.02
N ALA A 281 7.95 17.09 -4.79
CA ALA A 281 8.53 17.98 -3.79
C ALA A 281 10.01 17.67 -3.52
N ARG A 282 10.36 16.38 -3.43
CA ARG A 282 11.75 15.93 -3.28
C ARG A 282 12.62 16.28 -4.48
N ALA A 283 12.08 16.15 -5.70
CA ALA A 283 12.83 16.41 -6.93
C ALA A 283 13.10 17.90 -7.17
N ILE A 284 12.23 18.78 -6.69
CA ILE A 284 12.36 20.25 -6.81
C ILE A 284 13.00 20.91 -5.58
N GLY A 285 13.08 20.20 -4.45
CA GLY A 285 13.63 20.73 -3.20
C GLY A 285 12.70 21.71 -2.47
N SER A 286 11.42 21.74 -2.81
CA SER A 286 10.40 22.64 -2.26
C SER A 286 9.15 21.87 -1.86
N HIS A 287 8.44 22.36 -0.84
CA HIS A 287 7.19 21.74 -0.39
C HIS A 287 6.09 21.91 -1.45
N LEU A 288 5.33 20.84 -1.71
CA LEU A 288 4.17 20.85 -2.61
C LEU A 288 2.94 20.39 -1.85
N ASN A 289 1.93 21.27 -1.71
CA ASN A 289 0.70 20.93 -1.01
C ASN A 289 -0.19 20.04 -1.91
N PRO A 290 -0.65 18.86 -1.45
CA PRO A 290 -1.55 17.99 -2.22
C PRO A 290 -2.86 18.66 -2.65
N THR A 291 -3.33 19.71 -1.97
CA THR A 291 -4.52 20.45 -2.40
C THR A 291 -4.34 21.15 -3.76
N LEU A 292 -3.09 21.40 -4.17
CA LEU A 292 -2.78 21.98 -5.49
C LEU A 292 -3.20 21.07 -6.65
N LEU A 293 -3.43 19.77 -6.41
CA LEU A 293 -3.95 18.88 -7.44
C LEU A 293 -5.42 19.20 -7.81
N PHE A 294 -6.14 19.97 -6.99
CA PHE A 294 -7.47 20.48 -7.34
C PHE A 294 -7.38 21.77 -8.17
N ASP A 295 -6.46 22.67 -7.80
CA ASP A 295 -6.25 23.95 -8.49
C ASP A 295 -5.55 23.75 -9.85
N TYR A 296 -4.72 22.72 -9.96
CA TYR A 296 -3.97 22.32 -11.16
C TYR A 296 -4.23 20.84 -11.48
N PRO A 297 -5.41 20.53 -12.06
CA PRO A 297 -5.90 19.16 -12.17
C PRO A 297 -5.24 18.32 -13.26
N THR A 298 -4.16 18.80 -13.89
CA THR A 298 -3.45 18.10 -14.97
C THR A 298 -1.93 18.13 -14.73
N LEU A 299 -1.20 17.15 -15.25
CA LEU A 299 0.27 17.13 -15.11
C LEU A 299 0.93 18.34 -15.76
N GLU A 300 0.40 18.82 -16.89
CA GLU A 300 0.89 20.01 -17.60
C GLU A 300 0.63 21.30 -16.79
N SER A 301 -0.58 21.47 -16.24
CA SER A 301 -0.91 22.67 -15.43
C SER A 301 -0.11 22.72 -14.14
N LEU A 302 0.08 21.58 -13.47
CA LEU A 302 0.88 21.52 -12.24
C LEU A 302 2.37 21.75 -12.53
N ALA A 303 2.91 21.23 -13.64
CA ALA A 303 4.28 21.51 -14.05
C ALA A 303 4.47 23.01 -14.36
N GLY A 304 3.50 23.64 -15.00
CA GLY A 304 3.47 25.08 -15.25
C GLY A 304 3.54 25.90 -13.96
N PHE A 305 2.67 25.59 -12.99
CA PHE A 305 2.66 26.23 -11.67
C PHE A 305 4.00 26.04 -10.94
N VAL A 306 4.53 24.81 -10.92
CA VAL A 306 5.79 24.53 -10.22
C VAL A 306 6.96 25.32 -10.83
N VAL A 307 7.07 25.38 -12.16
CA VAL A 307 8.19 26.08 -12.81
C VAL A 307 8.06 27.61 -12.65
N LYS A 308 6.87 28.18 -12.89
CA LYS A 308 6.65 29.63 -12.89
C LYS A 308 6.47 30.21 -11.51
N ASP A 309 5.54 29.65 -10.73
CA ASP A 309 5.04 30.26 -9.51
C ASP A 309 5.77 29.77 -8.26
N LEU A 310 6.22 28.51 -8.24
CA LEU A 310 6.93 27.94 -7.09
C LEU A 310 8.46 28.08 -7.19
N LEU A 311 9.03 27.90 -8.38
CA LEU A 311 10.48 27.96 -8.62
C LEU A 311 10.95 29.30 -9.20
N HIS A 312 10.03 30.18 -9.62
CA HIS A 312 10.32 31.48 -10.22
C HIS A 312 11.29 31.41 -11.41
N LEU A 313 11.18 30.36 -12.22
CA LEU A 313 11.98 30.19 -13.43
C LEU A 313 11.21 30.70 -14.64
N GLU A 314 11.88 31.51 -15.47
CA GLU A 314 11.32 31.98 -16.73
C GLU A 314 11.01 30.78 -17.65
N VAL A 315 9.80 30.76 -18.21
CA VAL A 315 9.41 29.82 -19.26
C VAL A 315 9.33 30.63 -20.55
N GLY A 316 10.14 30.26 -21.54
CA GLY A 316 10.19 30.92 -22.83
C GLY A 316 8.96 30.56 -23.64
N ALA A 317 8.41 31.53 -24.38
CA ALA A 317 7.53 31.19 -25.48
C ALA A 317 8.31 30.30 -26.45
N ALA A 318 7.77 29.13 -26.78
CA ALA A 318 8.31 28.32 -27.86
C ALA A 318 8.51 29.24 -29.08
N THR A 319 9.74 29.35 -29.57
CA THR A 319 10.05 30.11 -30.79
C THR A 319 9.38 29.41 -31.97
N VAL A 320 8.12 29.77 -32.22
CA VAL A 320 7.52 29.61 -33.54
C VAL A 320 8.16 30.68 -34.41
N ALA A 321 8.82 30.24 -35.49
CA ALA A 321 9.32 31.14 -36.53
C ALA A 321 8.19 32.09 -36.98
N PRO A 322 8.50 33.33 -37.37
CA PRO A 322 7.48 34.35 -37.60
C PRO A 322 6.56 33.93 -38.76
N THR A 323 5.31 33.65 -38.44
CA THR A 323 4.19 33.84 -39.37
C THR A 323 3.58 35.19 -39.07
N ASP A 324 3.66 36.07 -40.06
CA ASP A 324 3.09 37.41 -40.05
C ASP A 324 1.62 37.40 -39.56
N GLY A 325 1.33 38.35 -38.66
CA GLY A 325 0.01 38.95 -38.50
C GLY A 325 -0.98 38.21 -37.59
N VAL A 326 -0.94 38.48 -36.29
CA VAL A 326 -2.17 38.65 -35.47
C VAL A 326 -1.91 39.71 -34.42
N GLU A 327 -2.78 40.73 -34.39
CA GLU A 327 -2.80 41.82 -33.42
C GLU A 327 -2.95 41.30 -31.99
N ALA A 328 -2.21 41.89 -31.05
CA ALA A 328 -2.29 41.58 -29.63
C ALA A 328 -3.70 41.87 -29.09
N LEU A 329 -4.41 40.82 -28.68
CA LEU A 329 -5.67 40.94 -27.95
C LEU A 329 -5.36 41.34 -26.50
N ASN A 330 -5.80 42.52 -26.11
CA ASN A 330 -5.65 43.07 -24.77
C ASN A 330 -6.70 42.43 -23.84
N GLU A 331 -6.27 41.65 -22.84
CA GLU A 331 -7.14 40.93 -21.91
C GLU A 331 -8.06 41.86 -21.10
N ASP A 332 -7.66 43.11 -20.90
CA ASP A 332 -8.50 44.12 -20.23
C ASP A 332 -9.72 44.52 -21.07
N ALA A 333 -9.63 44.49 -22.40
CA ALA A 333 -10.75 44.81 -23.29
C ALA A 333 -11.80 43.69 -23.33
N ILE A 334 -11.37 42.42 -23.23
CA ILE A 334 -12.28 41.26 -23.20
C ILE A 334 -13.06 41.24 -21.88
N ARG A 335 -12.41 41.63 -20.77
CA ARG A 335 -13.04 41.64 -19.44
C ARG A 335 -14.13 42.72 -19.33
N GLU A 336 -13.88 43.91 -19.85
CA GLU A 336 -14.89 44.99 -19.89
C GLU A 336 -16.06 44.63 -20.81
N GLN A 337 -15.77 44.06 -21.98
CA GLN A 337 -16.79 43.67 -22.96
C GLN A 337 -17.63 42.45 -22.54
N THR A 338 -17.11 41.59 -21.66
CA THR A 338 -17.86 40.46 -21.08
C THR A 338 -18.77 40.91 -19.94
N LEU A 339 -18.37 41.92 -19.16
CA LEU A 339 -19.19 42.49 -18.08
C LEU A 339 -20.36 43.32 -18.64
N ASP A 340 -20.11 44.13 -19.67
CA ASP A 340 -21.17 44.91 -20.35
C ASP A 340 -22.21 44.01 -21.06
N ASN A 341 -21.79 42.85 -21.56
CA ASN A 341 -22.70 41.87 -22.17
C ASN A 341 -23.59 41.17 -21.13
N VAL A 342 -23.15 40.99 -19.89
CA VAL A 342 -23.97 40.37 -18.83
C VAL A 342 -24.93 41.38 -18.20
N GLU A 343 -24.54 42.65 -18.08
CA GLU A 343 -25.43 43.72 -17.56
C GLU A 343 -26.52 44.15 -18.55
N SER A 344 -26.41 43.79 -19.83
CA SER A 344 -27.38 44.12 -20.89
C SER A 344 -28.32 42.97 -21.30
N MET A 345 -28.14 41.78 -20.73
CA MET A 345 -29.03 40.63 -20.95
C MET A 345 -30.32 40.75 -20.15
N SER A 346 -31.44 40.31 -20.74
CA SER A 346 -32.70 40.25 -19.99
C SER A 346 -32.70 39.08 -19.01
N ASP A 347 -33.47 39.20 -17.91
CA ASP A 347 -33.58 38.13 -16.91
C ASP A 347 -34.00 36.77 -17.53
N GLU A 348 -34.77 36.80 -18.63
CA GLU A 348 -35.21 35.61 -19.37
C GLU A 348 -34.06 34.89 -20.10
N GLU A 349 -33.03 35.62 -20.55
CA GLU A 349 -31.86 35.07 -21.22
C GLU A 349 -30.85 34.47 -20.23
N ILE A 350 -30.76 35.06 -19.03
CA ILE A 350 -29.94 34.56 -17.93
C ILE A 350 -30.53 33.24 -17.39
N ASP A 351 -31.84 33.18 -17.19
CA ASP A 351 -32.52 31.95 -16.77
C ASP A 351 -32.37 30.82 -17.78
N ALA A 352 -32.43 31.11 -19.09
CA ALA A 352 -32.20 30.12 -20.13
C ALA A 352 -30.76 29.55 -20.09
N LEU A 353 -29.77 30.40 -19.80
CA LEU A 353 -28.36 29.99 -19.74
C LEU A 353 -28.05 29.14 -18.50
N VAL A 354 -28.67 29.47 -17.36
CA VAL A 354 -28.58 28.70 -16.12
C VAL A 354 -29.28 27.35 -16.26
N MET A 355 -30.47 27.31 -16.87
CA MET A 355 -31.19 26.05 -17.10
C MET A 355 -30.44 25.14 -18.07
N ALA A 356 -29.81 25.67 -19.12
CA ALA A 356 -28.96 24.91 -20.03
C ALA A 356 -27.67 24.37 -19.37
N GLN A 357 -27.24 24.97 -18.26
CA GLN A 357 -26.10 24.50 -17.46
C GLN A 357 -26.52 23.46 -16.42
N LEU A 358 -27.73 23.60 -15.86
CA LEU A 358 -28.33 22.62 -14.93
C LEU A 358 -28.72 21.32 -15.66
N ASP A 359 -29.22 21.39 -16.90
CA ASP A 359 -29.50 20.20 -17.72
C ASP A 359 -28.23 19.42 -18.10
N ARG A 360 -27.11 20.14 -18.30
CA ARG A 360 -25.79 19.53 -18.52
C ARG A 360 -25.23 18.84 -17.28
N LEU A 361 -25.63 19.27 -16.08
CA LEU A 361 -25.25 18.64 -14.81
C LEU A 361 -26.16 17.47 -14.43
N ALA A 362 -27.41 17.46 -14.90
CA ALA A 362 -28.38 16.39 -14.65
C ALA A 362 -28.19 15.16 -15.57
N THR A 363 -27.48 15.31 -16.69
CA THR A 363 -27.22 14.23 -17.66
C THR A 363 -26.02 13.33 -17.32
N ASP A 364 -25.28 13.65 -16.24
CA ASP A 364 -24.10 12.90 -15.75
C ASP A 364 -24.39 11.94 -14.57
N ASP A 365 -25.66 11.58 -14.29
CA ASP A 365 -26.02 10.56 -13.29
C ASP A 365 -25.86 9.12 -13.86
N PRO A 366 -24.97 8.25 -13.33
CA PRO A 366 -24.73 6.92 -13.87
C PRO A 366 -25.85 5.88 -13.64
N SER A 367 -26.97 6.24 -13.03
CA SER A 367 -27.97 5.28 -12.53
C SER A 367 -29.09 4.86 -13.52
N GLN A 368 -29.07 5.28 -14.79
CA GLN A 368 -30.14 4.95 -15.77
C GLN A 368 -29.71 4.11 -17.01
N SER A 369 -28.74 3.20 -16.91
CA SER A 369 -28.34 2.31 -18.03
C SER A 369 -28.72 0.83 -17.91
N LEU A 370 -29.81 0.50 -17.19
CA LEU A 370 -30.33 -0.88 -17.13
C LEU A 370 -31.80 -0.99 -17.53
N VAL A 371 -32.12 -0.71 -18.80
CA VAL A 371 -33.27 -1.36 -19.48
C VAL A 371 -32.92 -1.54 -20.97
N GLY A 372 -32.55 -2.76 -21.36
CA GLY A 372 -32.48 -3.19 -22.77
C GLY A 372 -33.81 -3.82 -23.22
N PRO A 373 -34.17 -3.74 -24.52
CA PRO A 373 -35.51 -4.07 -25.00
C PRO A 373 -35.74 -5.56 -25.23
N SER A 374 -37.01 -5.91 -25.10
CA SER A 374 -37.64 -7.20 -25.35
C SER A 374 -37.58 -7.65 -26.82
N ALA A 375 -37.35 -8.94 -27.03
CA ALA A 375 -37.69 -9.66 -28.26
C ALA A 375 -38.35 -11.00 -27.91
N SER A 376 -39.34 -11.37 -28.72
CA SER A 376 -40.43 -12.29 -28.44
C SER A 376 -40.21 -13.72 -28.97
N SER A 377 -41.12 -14.59 -28.50
CA SER A 377 -41.68 -15.81 -29.14
C SER A 377 -41.03 -17.17 -28.83
N GLY A 378 -41.89 -18.13 -28.44
CA GLY A 378 -41.68 -19.55 -28.71
C GLY A 378 -41.97 -20.56 -27.59
N ASP A 379 -43.25 -20.84 -27.35
CA ASP A 379 -43.86 -22.14 -27.02
C ASP A 379 -43.50 -23.02 -25.78
N VAL A 380 -44.58 -23.27 -24.98
CA VAL A 380 -45.15 -24.59 -24.57
C VAL A 380 -44.22 -25.53 -23.78
N THR A 381 -44.45 -25.93 -22.52
CA THR A 381 -45.52 -26.85 -22.07
C THR A 381 -45.49 -27.00 -20.53
N SER A 382 -46.67 -27.09 -19.92
CA SER A 382 -47.11 -27.81 -18.71
C SER A 382 -46.09 -28.51 -17.78
N GLN A 383 -46.17 -28.24 -16.46
CA GLN A 383 -46.85 -29.11 -15.48
C GLN A 383 -46.63 -28.65 -14.04
N GLU A 384 -47.74 -28.45 -13.32
CA GLU A 384 -47.81 -28.46 -11.87
C GLU A 384 -47.44 -29.85 -11.32
N SER A 385 -46.62 -29.89 -10.28
CA SER A 385 -46.89 -30.82 -9.17
C SER A 385 -46.31 -30.35 -7.85
N ARG A 386 -47.22 -30.35 -6.88
CA ARG A 386 -47.07 -30.17 -5.45
C ARG A 386 -45.97 -31.05 -4.85
N ARG A 387 -45.19 -30.50 -3.92
CA ARG A 387 -45.34 -30.76 -2.48
C ARG A 387 -44.51 -29.79 -1.65
#